data_AF-A0A0E0ED09-F1
#
_entry.id   AF-A0A0E0ED09-F1
#
_cell.length_a   1.000
_cell.length_b   1.000
_cell.length_c   1.000
_cell.angle_alpha   90.00
_cell.angle_beta   90.00
_cell.angle_gamma   90.00
#
_symmetry.space_group_name_H-M   'P 1'
#
loop_
_entity.id
_entity.type
_entity.pdbx_description
1 polymer ?
#
loop_
_entity_poly.entity_id
_entity_poly.type
_entity_poly.pdbx_seq_one_letter_code
_entity_poly.pdbx_strand_id
1 'polypeptide(L)'
;MVKPAAVLLLLYLPLLVTPTRIGLSRNPFVPPPNSVPTIDRTEMDVSTSPYRDLIKKWRDLVLLNTRPEVMVPEDHPVLAPQYDDTVPPARLLLPKLVANGDKTATLALRDSNIYFIGFANKAGQWFSFKDRNDLPPSFRARPLSFGVDYASIAGYRKDLPNYPLGRRQTEWAVKVLSEYDPNRTDEATIKRAV
;
A
#
# COMPACT_ATOMS: atom_id res chain seq x y z
N MET A 1 4.42 -21.09 46.26
CA MET A 1 4.94 -19.84 45.65
C MET A 1 5.64 -20.22 44.35
N VAL A 2 4.88 -20.21 43.25
CA VAL A 2 5.34 -20.48 41.88
C VAL A 2 4.70 -19.39 41.00
N LYS A 3 5.53 -18.74 40.18
CA LYS A 3 5.24 -17.53 39.41
C LYS A 3 4.05 -17.72 38.44
N PRO A 4 3.19 -16.70 38.21
CA PRO A 4 2.19 -16.75 37.17
C PRO A 4 2.86 -16.41 35.82
N ALA A 5 3.15 -17.42 35.02
CA ALA A 5 3.48 -17.27 33.61
C ALA A 5 2.21 -17.54 32.78
N ALA A 6 1.33 -16.55 32.72
CA ALA A 6 0.20 -16.52 31.79
C ALA A 6 -0.23 -15.06 31.58
N VAL A 7 0.74 -14.22 31.19
CA VAL A 7 0.49 -12.85 30.76
C VAL A 7 0.74 -12.81 29.26
N LEU A 8 -0.29 -12.37 28.52
CA LEU A 8 -0.25 -11.91 27.13
C LEU A 8 0.06 -12.96 26.04
N LEU A 9 -0.88 -13.89 25.82
CA LEU A 9 -1.01 -14.59 24.54
C LEU A 9 -2.22 -14.09 23.72
N LEU A 10 -2.54 -12.80 23.83
CA LEU A 10 -3.71 -12.15 23.19
C LEU A 10 -3.38 -10.80 22.53
N LEU A 11 -2.11 -10.53 22.20
CA LEU A 11 -1.71 -9.29 21.50
C LEU A 11 -0.95 -9.52 20.18
N TYR A 12 -0.99 -10.74 19.65
CA TYR A 12 -0.53 -11.05 18.32
C TYR A 12 -1.56 -11.93 17.60
N LEU A 13 -2.75 -11.39 17.35
CA LEU A 13 -3.34 -11.62 16.03
C LEU A 13 -2.59 -10.65 15.10
N PRO A 14 -1.52 -11.07 14.41
CA PRO A 14 -1.20 -10.38 13.18
C PRO A 14 -2.45 -10.48 12.31
N LEU A 15 -2.68 -9.46 11.49
CA LEU A 15 -3.64 -9.52 10.41
C LEU A 15 -3.58 -10.91 9.73
N LEU A 16 -4.50 -11.80 10.10
CA LEU A 16 -4.93 -12.90 9.26
C LEU A 16 -5.82 -12.29 8.18
N VAL A 17 -5.26 -11.33 7.43
CA VAL A 17 -5.51 -11.30 6.01
C VAL A 17 -4.54 -12.35 5.46
N THR A 18 -4.88 -13.63 5.70
CA THR A 18 -4.61 -14.57 4.63
C THR A 18 -5.26 -13.92 3.41
N PRO A 19 -4.57 -13.79 2.27
CA PRO A 19 -5.30 -13.69 1.02
C PRO A 19 -6.06 -15.01 0.95
N THR A 20 -7.22 -15.06 1.58
CA THR A 20 -8.26 -15.93 1.13
C THR A 20 -8.43 -15.42 -0.29
N ARG A 21 -7.84 -16.16 -1.24
CA ARG A 21 -8.67 -16.62 -2.34
C ARG A 21 -9.88 -17.24 -1.66
N ILE A 22 -10.85 -16.39 -1.29
CA ILE A 22 -12.22 -16.81 -1.26
C ILE A 22 -12.37 -17.21 -2.72
N GLY A 23 -12.21 -18.51 -2.97
CA GLY A 23 -12.80 -19.12 -4.13
C GLY A 23 -14.28 -18.86 -3.93
N LEU A 24 -14.74 -17.69 -4.37
CA LEU A 24 -16.10 -17.46 -4.79
C LEU A 24 -16.25 -18.35 -6.02
N SER A 25 -16.30 -19.66 -5.74
CA SER A 25 -16.72 -20.70 -6.62
C SER A 25 -18.10 -20.25 -7.06
N ARG A 26 -18.16 -19.72 -8.28
CA ARG A 26 -19.37 -19.20 -8.93
C ARG A 26 -19.90 -17.88 -8.36
N ASN A 27 -19.11 -16.81 -8.44
CA ASN A 27 -19.72 -15.54 -8.86
C ASN A 27 -19.56 -15.48 -10.39
N PRO A 28 -20.63 -15.25 -11.17
CA PRO A 28 -20.48 -15.10 -12.62
C PRO A 28 -19.44 -14.02 -12.87
N PHE A 29 -18.62 -14.20 -13.91
CA PHE A 29 -17.69 -13.20 -14.43
C PHE A 29 -18.33 -11.80 -14.35
N VAL A 30 -18.04 -11.05 -13.28
CA VAL A 30 -18.29 -9.62 -13.25
C VAL A 30 -16.98 -9.06 -13.75
N PRO A 31 -16.84 -8.76 -15.06
CA PRO A 31 -15.66 -8.05 -15.52
C PRO A 31 -15.50 -6.78 -14.67
N PRO A 32 -14.28 -6.29 -14.44
CA PRO A 32 -14.12 -5.01 -13.80
C PRO A 32 -14.98 -4.00 -14.54
N PRO A 33 -15.66 -3.12 -13.81
CA PRO A 33 -16.65 -2.26 -14.43
C PRO A 33 -16.05 -1.36 -15.52
N ASN A 34 -14.73 -1.11 -15.48
CA ASN A 34 -14.09 -0.09 -16.31
C ASN A 34 -12.74 -0.57 -16.86
N SER A 35 -12.44 -0.20 -18.11
CA SER A 35 -11.11 -0.35 -18.74
C SER A 35 -10.07 0.62 -18.18
N VAL A 36 -10.50 1.59 -17.38
CA VAL A 36 -9.68 2.59 -16.71
C VAL A 36 -10.07 2.61 -15.23
N PRO A 37 -9.13 2.48 -14.28
CA PRO A 37 -9.43 2.56 -12.85
C PRO A 37 -10.04 3.91 -12.50
N THR A 38 -11.05 3.89 -11.63
CA THR A 38 -11.42 5.10 -10.88
C THR A 38 -10.31 5.45 -9.90
N ILE A 39 -10.26 6.71 -9.46
CA ILE A 39 -9.17 7.20 -8.62
C ILE A 39 -9.73 7.94 -7.41
N ASP A 40 -9.43 7.44 -6.23
CA ASP A 40 -9.70 8.13 -4.97
C ASP A 40 -8.40 8.67 -4.38
N ARG A 41 -8.48 9.91 -3.86
CA ARG A 41 -7.33 10.65 -3.34
C ARG A 41 -7.60 11.11 -1.92
N THR A 42 -6.52 11.19 -1.14
CA THR A 42 -6.53 11.86 0.15
C THR A 42 -5.13 12.39 0.43
N GLU A 43 -5.02 13.41 1.26
CA GLU A 43 -3.72 13.88 1.78
C GLU A 43 -3.52 13.44 3.23
N MET A 44 -2.30 13.13 3.63
CA MET A 44 -1.94 12.64 4.95
C MET A 44 -0.63 13.27 5.41
N ASP A 45 -0.68 14.15 6.42
CA ASP A 45 0.52 14.69 7.07
C ASP A 45 1.07 13.67 8.07
N VAL A 46 2.18 13.03 7.73
CA VAL A 46 2.82 11.99 8.56
C VAL A 46 3.68 12.56 9.68
N SER A 47 3.99 13.87 9.64
CA SER A 47 4.80 14.55 10.63
C SER A 47 4.00 14.97 11.85
N THR A 48 2.82 15.55 11.61
CA THR A 48 2.02 16.16 12.68
C THR A 48 0.84 15.29 13.13
N SER A 49 0.28 14.47 12.23
CA SER A 49 -0.91 13.68 12.56
C SER A 49 -0.61 12.55 13.54
N PRO A 50 -1.51 12.27 14.50
CA PRO A 50 -1.48 11.04 15.27
C PRO A 50 -1.63 9.82 14.36
N TYR A 51 -0.90 8.75 14.66
CA TYR A 51 -0.95 7.52 13.87
C TYR A 51 -2.36 6.94 13.77
N ARG A 52 -3.16 7.01 14.85
CA ARG A 52 -4.54 6.55 14.88
C ARG A 52 -5.39 7.27 13.82
N ASP A 53 -5.21 8.57 13.65
CA ASP A 53 -5.99 9.38 12.72
C ASP A 53 -5.57 9.10 11.27
N LEU A 54 -4.27 8.89 11.04
CA LEU A 54 -3.75 8.43 9.75
C LEU A 54 -4.35 7.08 9.34
N ILE A 55 -4.37 6.10 10.26
CA ILE A 55 -4.95 4.78 10.00
C ILE A 55 -6.46 4.87 9.80
N LYS A 56 -7.16 5.71 10.57
CA LYS A 56 -8.59 5.94 10.35
C LYS A 56 -8.83 6.50 8.94
N LYS A 57 -8.09 7.55 8.56
CA LYS A 57 -8.19 8.17 7.24
C LYS A 57 -7.86 7.21 6.11
N TRP A 58 -6.88 6.34 6.31
CA TRP A 58 -6.53 5.27 5.37
C TRP A 58 -7.67 4.26 5.21
N ARG A 59 -8.25 3.78 6.31
CA ARG A 59 -9.40 2.86 6.27
C ARG A 59 -10.62 3.51 5.60
N ASP A 60 -10.91 4.77 5.94
CA ASP A 60 -11.99 5.52 5.32
C ASP A 60 -11.79 5.61 3.80
N LEU A 61 -10.56 5.87 3.31
CA LEU A 61 -10.23 5.88 1.88
C LEU A 61 -10.39 4.50 1.22
N VAL A 62 -9.87 3.45 1.87
CA VAL A 62 -9.94 2.08 1.35
C VAL A 62 -11.40 1.65 1.20
N LEU A 63 -12.26 1.99 2.16
CA LEU A 63 -13.67 1.58 2.16
C LEU A 63 -14.58 2.52 1.37
N LEU A 64 -14.16 3.76 1.13
CA LEU A 64 -14.87 4.70 0.28
C LEU A 64 -15.16 4.04 -1.07
N ASN A 65 -16.41 4.03 -1.51
CA ASN A 65 -16.80 3.47 -2.81
C ASN A 65 -16.42 1.99 -3.05
N THR A 66 -16.07 1.23 -2.01
CA THR A 66 -15.82 -0.22 -2.16
C THR A 66 -17.12 -0.94 -2.49
N ARG A 67 -17.08 -1.76 -3.53
CA ARG A 67 -18.24 -2.55 -4.00
C ARG A 67 -17.82 -4.00 -4.28
N PRO A 68 -18.64 -4.99 -3.90
CA PRO A 68 -19.78 -4.87 -3.00
C PRO A 68 -19.35 -4.49 -1.57
N GLU A 69 -20.25 -3.85 -0.82
CA GLU A 69 -20.06 -3.62 0.61
C GLU A 69 -20.37 -4.94 1.34
N VAL A 70 -19.33 -5.60 1.85
CA VAL A 70 -19.44 -6.89 2.54
C VAL A 70 -18.76 -6.80 3.89
N MET A 71 -19.42 -7.34 4.90
CA MET A 71 -18.91 -7.45 6.27
C MET A 71 -18.82 -8.93 6.64
N VAL A 72 -17.73 -9.34 7.29
CA VAL A 72 -17.63 -10.65 7.96
C VAL A 72 -17.93 -10.48 9.46
N PRO A 73 -18.09 -11.56 10.25
CA PRO A 73 -18.34 -11.45 11.69
C PRO A 73 -17.35 -10.51 12.40
N GLU A 74 -17.79 -9.92 13.52
CA GLU A 74 -17.08 -8.85 14.26
C GLU A 74 -16.94 -7.52 13.51
N ASP A 75 -17.84 -7.25 12.56
CA ASP A 75 -17.91 -5.99 11.81
C ASP A 75 -16.59 -5.66 11.06
N HIS A 76 -15.90 -6.69 10.55
CA HIS A 76 -14.72 -6.49 9.71
C HIS A 76 -15.15 -6.31 8.24
N PRO A 77 -14.85 -5.16 7.62
CA PRO A 77 -15.17 -4.93 6.22
C PRO A 77 -14.24 -5.73 5.30
N VAL A 78 -14.81 -6.21 4.20
CA VAL A 78 -14.08 -6.92 3.14
C VAL A 78 -13.68 -5.94 2.04
N LEU A 79 -12.48 -6.13 1.49
CA LEU A 79 -11.98 -5.34 0.36
C LEU A 79 -12.76 -5.66 -0.93
N ALA A 80 -12.56 -4.82 -1.94
CA ALA A 80 -13.09 -5.07 -3.27
C ALA A 80 -12.58 -6.43 -3.82
N PRO A 81 -13.36 -7.13 -4.67
CA PRO A 81 -12.93 -8.38 -5.29
C PRO A 81 -11.61 -8.19 -6.05
N GLN A 82 -10.67 -9.11 -5.82
CA GLN A 82 -9.45 -9.17 -6.62
C GLN A 82 -9.69 -9.96 -7.90
N TYR A 83 -9.42 -9.32 -9.04
CA TYR A 83 -9.35 -9.96 -10.35
C TYR A 83 -7.93 -10.47 -10.63
N ASP A 84 -7.77 -11.31 -11.64
CA ASP A 84 -6.45 -11.74 -12.07
C ASP A 84 -5.59 -10.56 -12.56
N ASP A 85 -4.27 -10.74 -12.62
CA ASP A 85 -3.34 -9.64 -12.94
C ASP A 85 -3.31 -9.25 -14.43
N THR A 86 -4.06 -9.95 -15.31
CA THR A 86 -4.28 -9.51 -16.70
C THR A 86 -5.32 -8.40 -16.80
N VAL A 87 -5.99 -8.13 -15.68
CA VAL A 87 -7.10 -7.22 -15.59
C VAL A 87 -6.69 -5.99 -14.76
N PRO A 88 -6.80 -4.77 -15.31
CA PRO A 88 -6.50 -3.56 -14.55
C PRO A 88 -7.30 -3.47 -13.25
N PRO A 89 -6.75 -2.87 -12.18
CA PRO A 89 -7.53 -2.64 -10.97
C PRO A 89 -8.77 -1.80 -11.30
N ALA A 90 -9.91 -2.12 -10.67
CA ALA A 90 -11.13 -1.33 -10.85
C ALA A 90 -10.98 0.09 -10.28
N ARG A 91 -10.14 0.23 -9.25
CA ARG A 91 -9.88 1.49 -8.56
C ARG A 91 -8.45 1.56 -8.03
N LEU A 92 -7.89 2.76 -8.08
CA LEU A 92 -6.61 3.11 -7.48
C LEU A 92 -6.82 4.05 -6.30
N LEU A 93 -6.15 3.74 -5.20
CA LEU A 93 -6.07 4.58 -4.01
C LEU A 93 -4.77 5.36 -4.08
N LEU A 94 -4.87 6.69 -4.13
CA LEU A 94 -3.72 7.59 -4.28
C LEU A 94 -3.54 8.51 -3.06
N PRO A 95 -3.11 7.99 -1.89
CA PRO A 95 -2.79 8.84 -0.75
C PRO A 95 -1.53 9.66 -1.04
N LYS A 96 -1.65 10.97 -0.91
CA LYS A 96 -0.52 11.90 -0.89
C LYS A 96 -0.01 12.02 0.54
N LEU A 97 1.20 11.53 0.78
CA LEU A 97 1.89 11.68 2.05
C LEU A 97 2.62 13.02 2.05
N VAL A 98 2.55 13.73 3.17
CA VAL A 98 3.23 15.01 3.41
C VAL A 98 4.10 14.85 4.65
N ALA A 99 5.39 15.15 4.53
CA ALA A 99 6.34 15.16 5.64
C ALA A 99 7.07 16.51 5.69
N ASN A 100 7.31 17.02 6.89
CA ASN A 100 8.04 18.26 7.15
C ASN A 100 7.52 19.48 6.35
N GLY A 101 6.21 19.50 6.03
CA GLY A 101 5.52 20.60 5.34
C GLY A 101 5.74 20.67 3.82
N ASP A 102 6.91 20.28 3.29
CA ASP A 102 7.24 20.44 1.86
C ASP A 102 7.53 19.12 1.12
N LYS A 103 7.84 18.03 1.83
CA LYS A 103 8.15 16.75 1.20
C LYS A 103 6.86 16.00 0.95
N THR A 104 6.58 15.75 -0.32
CA THR A 104 5.38 15.04 -0.73
C THR A 104 5.69 13.89 -1.66
N ALA A 105 5.03 12.75 -1.43
CA ALA A 105 5.00 11.61 -2.33
C ALA A 105 3.57 11.06 -2.40
N THR A 106 3.09 10.72 -3.59
CA THR A 106 1.77 10.10 -3.76
C THR A 106 1.96 8.61 -4.00
N LEU A 107 1.43 7.76 -3.13
CA LEU A 107 1.49 6.32 -3.36
C LEU A 107 0.37 5.91 -4.33
N ALA A 108 0.53 4.79 -5.02
CA ALA A 108 -0.54 4.13 -5.75
C ALA A 108 -0.75 2.73 -5.21
N LEU A 109 -1.99 2.45 -4.78
CA LEU A 109 -2.38 1.16 -4.24
C LEU A 109 -3.63 0.62 -4.93
N ARG A 110 -3.72 -0.70 -5.07
CA ARG A 110 -4.94 -1.38 -5.51
C ARG A 110 -5.94 -1.41 -4.35
N ASP A 111 -7.23 -1.21 -4.63
CA ASP A 111 -8.26 -1.31 -3.59
C ASP A 111 -8.57 -2.76 -3.17
N SER A 112 -8.42 -3.71 -4.09
CA SER A 112 -8.77 -5.12 -3.88
C SER A 112 -7.86 -5.87 -2.91
N ASN A 113 -6.60 -5.45 -2.80
CA ASN A 113 -5.60 -6.13 -1.97
C ASN A 113 -4.58 -5.19 -1.31
N ILE A 114 -4.74 -3.87 -1.47
CA ILE A 114 -3.86 -2.84 -0.87
C ILE A 114 -2.40 -2.97 -1.36
N TYR A 115 -2.15 -3.66 -2.47
CA TYR A 115 -0.79 -3.76 -2.99
C TYR A 115 -0.30 -2.40 -3.46
N PHE A 116 0.86 -2.00 -2.93
CA PHE A 116 1.58 -0.81 -3.37
C PHE A 116 2.23 -1.08 -4.72
N ILE A 117 1.80 -0.38 -5.76
CA ILE A 117 2.18 -0.67 -7.16
C ILE A 117 3.12 0.36 -7.77
N GLY A 118 3.32 1.49 -7.08
CA GLY A 118 4.14 2.59 -7.57
C GLY A 118 3.85 3.88 -6.83
N PHE A 119 4.58 4.95 -7.15
CA PHE A 119 4.42 6.25 -6.51
C PHE A 119 4.72 7.39 -7.47
N ALA A 120 4.28 8.60 -7.11
CA ALA A 120 4.70 9.85 -7.72
C ALA A 120 5.61 10.63 -6.75
N ASN A 121 6.73 11.14 -7.26
CA ASN A 121 7.57 12.07 -6.53
C ASN A 121 6.93 13.48 -6.50
N LYS A 122 7.56 14.46 -5.83
CA LYS A 122 7.00 15.83 -5.73
C LYS A 122 6.91 16.57 -7.07
N ALA A 123 7.71 16.16 -8.06
CA ALA A 123 7.66 16.71 -9.41
C ALA A 123 6.53 16.10 -10.25
N GLY A 124 5.73 15.19 -9.69
CA GLY A 124 4.63 14.52 -10.38
C GLY A 124 5.09 13.40 -11.33
N GLN A 125 6.36 12.99 -11.25
CA GLN A 125 6.88 11.87 -12.04
C GLN A 125 6.45 10.56 -11.39
N TRP A 126 5.82 9.68 -12.17
CA TRP A 126 5.35 8.39 -11.71
C TRP A 126 6.38 7.29 -11.93
N PHE A 127 6.44 6.37 -10.97
CA PHE A 127 7.29 5.20 -10.99
C PHE A 127 6.47 3.97 -10.61
N SER A 128 6.62 2.87 -11.37
CA SER A 128 6.01 1.57 -11.07
C SER A 128 7.09 0.55 -10.74
N PHE A 129 6.78 -0.47 -9.97
CA PHE A 129 7.73 -1.58 -9.78
C PHE A 129 8.01 -2.32 -11.08
N LYS A 130 9.17 -2.97 -11.16
CA LYS A 130 9.56 -3.79 -12.31
C LYS A 130 8.46 -4.80 -12.65
N ASP A 131 8.19 -4.94 -13.94
CA ASP A 131 7.22 -5.90 -14.51
C ASP A 131 5.75 -5.68 -14.07
N ARG A 132 5.42 -4.54 -13.45
CA ARG A 132 4.04 -4.16 -13.08
C ARG A 132 3.43 -3.21 -14.10
N ASN A 133 2.22 -3.53 -14.55
CA ASN A 133 1.44 -2.77 -15.54
C ASN A 133 0.08 -2.27 -14.99
N ASP A 134 -0.10 -2.28 -13.66
CA ASP A 134 -1.37 -1.89 -13.02
C ASP A 134 -1.65 -0.39 -13.09
N LEU A 135 -0.61 0.45 -13.25
CA LEU A 135 -0.79 1.87 -13.47
C LEU A 135 -1.18 2.13 -14.93
N PRO A 136 -2.29 2.85 -15.19
CA PRO A 136 -2.70 3.16 -16.56
C PRO A 136 -1.63 3.90 -17.35
N PRO A 137 -1.53 3.69 -18.67
CA PRO A 137 -0.55 4.38 -19.53
C PRO A 137 -0.58 5.91 -19.42
N SER A 138 -1.74 6.50 -19.07
CA SER A 138 -1.89 7.94 -18.85
C SER A 138 -1.03 8.49 -17.70
N PHE A 139 -0.62 7.65 -16.75
CA PHE A 139 0.30 8.02 -15.67
C PHE A 139 1.74 8.17 -16.17
N ARG A 140 2.06 7.58 -17.34
CA ARG A 140 3.42 7.59 -17.94
C ARG A 140 4.49 7.13 -16.94
N ALA A 141 4.17 6.11 -16.15
CA ALA A 141 5.05 5.60 -15.10
C ALA A 141 6.33 5.00 -15.69
N ARG A 142 7.47 5.30 -15.05
CA ARG A 142 8.77 4.73 -15.39
C ARG A 142 9.01 3.50 -14.50
N PRO A 143 9.41 2.35 -15.05
CA PRO A 143 9.67 1.18 -14.22
C PRO A 143 10.90 1.38 -13.34
N LEU A 144 10.80 0.98 -12.08
CA LEU A 144 11.93 0.78 -11.18
C LEU A 144 12.72 -0.46 -11.62
N SER A 145 13.99 -0.54 -11.21
CA SER A 145 14.88 -1.66 -11.51
C SER A 145 14.56 -2.95 -10.73
N PHE A 146 13.66 -2.89 -9.74
CA PHE A 146 13.34 -3.98 -8.82
C PHE A 146 11.84 -4.22 -8.67
N GLY A 147 11.48 -5.45 -8.29
CA GLY A 147 10.10 -5.89 -8.10
C GLY A 147 9.50 -5.42 -6.77
N VAL A 148 8.19 -5.63 -6.62
CA VAL A 148 7.39 -5.22 -5.46
C VAL A 148 7.48 -6.18 -4.26
N ASP A 149 7.92 -7.42 -4.47
CA ASP A 149 7.98 -8.39 -3.39
C ASP A 149 9.08 -8.08 -2.37
N TYR A 150 8.89 -8.57 -1.14
CA TYR A 150 9.88 -8.39 -0.07
C TYR A 150 11.26 -8.98 -0.41
N ALA A 151 11.35 -9.94 -1.34
CA ALA A 151 12.65 -10.48 -1.73
C ALA A 151 13.44 -9.45 -2.56
N SER A 152 12.74 -8.74 -3.45
CA SER A 152 13.27 -7.67 -4.29
C SER A 152 13.61 -6.42 -3.48
N ILE A 153 12.78 -6.09 -2.48
CA ILE A 153 12.91 -4.88 -1.66
C ILE A 153 13.89 -5.08 -0.49
N ALA A 154 13.70 -6.16 0.28
CA ALA A 154 14.37 -6.37 1.56
C ALA A 154 15.31 -7.59 1.58
N GLY A 155 15.45 -8.30 0.47
CA GLY A 155 16.25 -9.53 0.38
C GLY A 155 15.48 -10.76 0.85
N TYR A 156 15.25 -10.89 2.16
CA TYR A 156 14.46 -12.01 2.71
C TYR A 156 13.43 -11.55 3.73
N ARG A 157 12.29 -12.26 3.79
CA ARG A 157 11.23 -11.98 4.79
C ARG A 157 11.74 -11.99 6.23
N LYS A 158 12.74 -12.82 6.53
CA LYS A 158 13.37 -12.90 7.86
C LYS A 158 14.10 -11.61 8.28
N ASP A 159 14.42 -10.74 7.32
CA ASP A 159 15.15 -9.50 7.56
C ASP A 159 14.20 -8.32 7.85
N LEU A 160 12.89 -8.46 7.60
CA LEU A 160 11.88 -7.43 7.86
C LEU A 160 11.84 -6.93 9.31
N PRO A 161 12.01 -7.77 10.35
CA PRO A 161 12.06 -7.29 11.73
C PRO A 161 13.20 -6.31 12.01
N ASN A 162 14.24 -6.27 11.16
CA ASN A 162 15.39 -5.37 11.33
C ASN A 162 15.15 -3.98 10.72
N TYR A 163 14.02 -3.75 10.04
CA TYR A 163 13.70 -2.44 9.49
C TYR A 163 13.20 -1.51 10.59
N PRO A 164 13.87 -0.38 10.85
CA PRO A 164 13.39 0.58 11.83
C PRO A 164 12.09 1.20 11.31
N LEU A 165 11.05 1.15 12.13
CA LEU A 165 9.75 1.73 11.86
C LEU A 165 9.47 2.86 12.87
N GLY A 166 8.65 3.82 12.45
CA GLY A 166 8.24 4.95 13.28
C GLY A 166 8.20 6.24 12.49
N ARG A 167 7.71 7.31 13.14
CA ARG A 167 7.49 8.61 12.49
C ARG A 167 8.72 9.13 11.75
N ARG A 168 9.89 9.12 12.39
CA ARG A 168 11.13 9.61 11.78
C ARG A 168 11.51 8.82 10.52
N GLN A 169 11.30 7.52 10.53
CA GLN A 169 11.57 6.64 9.40
C GLN A 169 10.54 6.85 8.28
N THR A 170 9.27 7.06 8.63
CA THR A 170 8.22 7.43 7.66
C THR A 170 8.51 8.78 7.01
N GLU A 171 8.91 9.80 7.78
CA GLU A 171 9.30 11.12 7.24
C GLU A 171 10.52 11.02 6.31
N TRP A 172 11.52 10.22 6.70
CA TRP A 172 12.68 9.95 5.86
C TRP A 172 12.28 9.25 4.56
N ALA A 173 11.42 8.23 4.62
CA ALA A 173 10.92 7.53 3.44
C ALA A 173 10.16 8.48 2.50
N VAL A 174 9.25 9.29 3.04
CA VAL A 174 8.52 10.31 2.25
C VAL A 174 9.50 11.29 1.61
N LYS A 175 10.54 11.75 2.33
CA LYS A 175 11.57 12.61 1.75
C LYS A 175 12.29 11.93 0.57
N VAL A 176 12.69 10.66 0.72
CA VAL A 176 13.35 9.91 -0.36
C VAL A 176 12.45 9.77 -1.58
N LEU A 177 11.20 9.33 -1.40
CA LEU A 177 10.23 9.19 -2.49
C LEU A 177 9.92 10.55 -3.14
N SER A 178 9.82 11.60 -2.32
CA SER A 178 9.55 12.97 -2.77
C SER A 178 10.63 13.51 -3.69
N GLU A 179 11.89 13.20 -3.40
CA GLU A 179 13.07 13.71 -4.11
C GLU A 179 13.67 12.68 -5.08
N TYR A 180 13.00 11.54 -5.27
CA TYR A 180 13.51 10.44 -6.08
C TYR A 180 13.83 10.89 -7.50
N ASP A 181 15.08 10.66 -7.89
CA ASP A 181 15.60 10.82 -9.24
C ASP A 181 16.40 9.54 -9.57
N PRO A 182 16.00 8.76 -10.58
CA PRO A 182 16.67 7.49 -10.90
C PRO A 182 18.15 7.67 -11.32
N ASN A 183 18.58 8.88 -11.67
CA ASN A 183 19.97 9.15 -12.01
C ASN A 183 20.83 9.53 -10.80
N ARG A 184 20.21 9.79 -9.62
CA ARG A 184 20.90 10.32 -8.43
C ARG A 184 20.66 9.50 -7.18
N THR A 185 19.52 8.84 -7.06
CA THR A 185 19.17 8.02 -5.90
C THR A 185 19.67 6.60 -6.10
N ASP A 186 20.47 6.10 -5.17
CA ASP A 186 20.92 4.72 -5.20
C ASP A 186 19.77 3.73 -4.93
N GLU A 187 19.88 2.52 -5.49
CA GLU A 187 18.82 1.51 -5.43
C GLU A 187 18.51 1.08 -3.98
N ALA A 188 19.51 1.01 -3.11
CA ALA A 188 19.32 0.58 -1.72
C ALA A 188 18.51 1.61 -0.92
N THR A 189 18.76 2.91 -1.14
CA THR A 189 18.02 4.01 -0.52
C THR A 189 16.56 4.00 -0.92
N ILE A 190 16.25 3.86 -2.22
CA ILE A 190 14.86 3.81 -2.66
C ILE A 190 14.17 2.52 -2.19
N LYS A 191 14.85 1.35 -2.22
CA LYS A 191 14.32 0.09 -1.68
C LYS A 191 13.96 0.20 -0.21
N ARG A 192 14.75 0.90 0.58
CA ARG A 192 14.48 1.08 2.01
C ARG A 192 13.33 2.06 2.28
N ALA A 193 13.04 2.97 1.35
CA ALA A 193 11.98 3.96 1.49
C ALA A 193 10.60 3.42 1.08
N VAL A 194 10.56 2.40 0.22
CA VAL A 194 9.32 1.69 -0.18
C VAL A 194 8.95 0.60 0.81
#